data_AF-A0A395SUJ7-F1
#
_entry.id   AF-A0A395SUJ7-F1
#
_cell.length_a   1.000
_cell.length_b   1.000
_cell.length_c   1.000
_cell.angle_alpha   90.00
_cell.angle_beta   90.00
_cell.angle_gamma   90.00
#
_symmetry.space_group_name_H-M   'P 1'
#
loop_
_entity.id
_entity.type
_entity.pdbx_description
1 polymer ?
#
loop_
_entity_poly.entity_id
_entity_poly.type
_entity_poly.pdbx_seq_one_letter_code
_entity_poly.pdbx_strand_id
1 'polypeptide(L)'
;MPFIVVDAKGDFTDEVDERCVCRQEPPTFDKFEPFTADQLEDALQDFCEGSRTLIGPRNKDAANVAKHYKIGDTSALFTSASWTYDQDSGCGRPTADINMGENCKTALRRLKCHNMDYNYGGNYNQFFEAGCVSWITGPVWSSDGTFPGEFLPGMNDEF
;
A
#
# COMPACT_ATOMS: atom_id res chain seq x y z
N MET A 1 18.59 10.29 -1.25
CA MET A 1 17.17 9.98 -1.53
C MET A 1 17.05 8.46 -1.57
N PRO A 2 16.04 7.85 -0.92
CA PRO A 2 15.85 6.40 -0.98
C PRO A 2 15.56 5.97 -2.43
N PHE A 3 16.11 4.84 -2.83
CA PHE A 3 15.85 4.23 -4.14
C PHE A 3 14.47 3.56 -4.14
N ILE A 4 13.83 3.56 -5.30
CA ILE A 4 12.55 2.90 -5.54
C ILE A 4 12.80 1.84 -6.59
N VAL A 5 12.45 0.60 -6.29
CA VAL A 5 12.34 -0.43 -7.32
C VAL A 5 10.86 -0.68 -7.51
N VAL A 6 10.40 -0.40 -8.73
CA VAL A 6 9.10 -0.86 -9.21
C VAL A 6 9.29 -2.32 -9.60
N ASP A 7 8.86 -3.26 -8.76
CA ASP A 7 8.85 -4.67 -9.16
C ASP A 7 7.62 -4.91 -10.06
N ALA A 8 7.84 -4.65 -11.35
CA ALA A 8 6.83 -4.71 -12.40
C ALA A 8 6.57 -6.13 -12.93
N LYS A 9 7.06 -7.20 -12.26
CA LYS A 9 6.82 -8.57 -12.76
C LYS A 9 5.40 -9.09 -12.48
N GLY A 10 4.59 -8.36 -11.69
CA GLY A 10 3.22 -8.73 -11.39
C GLY A 10 2.14 -7.66 -11.61
N ASP A 11 2.45 -6.37 -11.76
CA ASP A 11 1.44 -5.33 -11.55
C ASP A 11 1.48 -4.11 -12.48
N PHE A 12 0.26 -3.73 -12.85
CA PHE A 12 -0.29 -2.68 -13.70
C PHE A 12 -0.01 -1.24 -13.24
N THR A 13 1.15 -0.96 -12.62
CA THR A 13 1.51 0.37 -12.09
C THR A 13 2.55 1.04 -12.98
N ASP A 14 2.22 2.23 -13.49
CA ASP A 14 3.10 2.99 -14.38
C ASP A 14 3.82 4.09 -13.60
N GLU A 15 5.11 4.28 -13.89
CA GLU A 15 5.80 5.53 -13.52
C GLU A 15 5.33 6.62 -14.49
N VAL A 16 4.44 7.48 -14.02
CA VAL A 16 3.83 8.54 -14.84
C VAL A 16 4.76 9.75 -14.91
N ASP A 17 5.51 10.02 -13.83
CA ASP A 17 6.61 10.98 -13.74
C ASP A 17 7.54 10.64 -12.55
N GLU A 18 8.61 11.43 -12.34
CA GLU A 18 9.57 11.24 -11.22
C GLU A 18 8.92 11.29 -9.82
N ARG A 19 7.67 11.75 -9.72
CA ARG A 19 6.92 11.96 -8.48
C ARG A 19 5.78 10.96 -8.31
N CYS A 20 5.38 10.23 -9.34
CA CYS A 20 4.18 9.41 -9.31
C CYS A 20 4.31 8.04 -9.96
N VAL A 21 3.90 7.03 -9.20
CA VAL A 21 3.88 5.60 -9.51
C VAL A 21 2.44 5.14 -9.27
N CYS A 22 1.59 5.19 -10.30
CA CYS A 22 0.17 4.85 -10.18
C CYS A 22 -0.32 4.11 -11.43
N ARG A 23 -1.45 3.40 -11.31
CA ARG A 23 -2.11 2.74 -12.43
C ARG A 23 -2.86 3.77 -13.27
N GLN A 24 -2.60 3.84 -14.59
CA GLN A 24 -3.28 4.76 -15.50
C GLN A 24 -4.65 4.24 -15.97
N GLU A 25 -4.80 2.91 -16.06
CA GLU A 25 -6.03 2.24 -16.48
C GLU A 25 -6.71 1.51 -15.30
N PRO A 26 -8.05 1.37 -15.31
CA PRO A 26 -8.73 0.57 -14.31
C PRO A 26 -8.25 -0.89 -14.35
N PRO A 27 -8.24 -1.61 -13.22
CA PRO A 27 -7.98 -3.04 -13.24
C PRO A 27 -8.99 -3.72 -14.17
N THR A 28 -8.56 -4.76 -14.89
CA THR A 28 -9.34 -5.47 -15.92
C THR A 28 -10.63 -6.14 -15.44
N PHE A 29 -10.99 -6.01 -14.16
CA PHE A 29 -12.26 -6.49 -13.64
C PHE A 29 -13.24 -5.31 -13.53
N ASP A 30 -14.34 -5.37 -14.28
CA ASP A 30 -15.41 -4.35 -14.37
C ASP A 30 -16.15 -4.04 -13.06
N LYS A 31 -15.69 -4.57 -11.92
CA LYS A 31 -16.39 -4.50 -10.62
C LYS A 31 -15.79 -3.49 -9.65
N PHE A 32 -14.71 -2.83 -10.03
CA PHE A 32 -14.10 -1.82 -9.17
C PHE A 32 -14.73 -0.46 -9.40
N GLU A 33 -15.19 0.16 -8.32
CA GLU A 33 -15.51 1.57 -8.35
C GLU A 33 -14.21 2.37 -8.23
N PRO A 34 -13.96 3.32 -9.15
CA PRO A 34 -12.83 4.22 -8.98
C PRO A 34 -13.05 5.09 -7.74
N PHE A 35 -11.96 5.62 -7.20
CA PHE A 35 -12.02 6.61 -6.13
C PHE A 35 -11.51 7.97 -6.61
N THR A 36 -12.06 9.00 -5.99
CA THR A 36 -11.63 10.37 -6.20
C THR A 36 -10.27 10.62 -5.54
N ALA A 37 -9.57 11.65 -6.03
CA ALA A 37 -8.31 12.09 -5.44
C ALA A 37 -8.44 12.49 -3.95
N ASP A 38 -9.63 12.96 -3.54
CA ASP A 38 -9.93 13.37 -2.16
C ASP A 38 -10.18 12.14 -1.28
N GLN A 39 -10.95 11.15 -1.76
CA GLN A 39 -11.13 9.88 -1.04
C GLN A 39 -9.81 9.14 -0.80
N LEU A 40 -8.90 9.18 -1.78
CA LEU A 40 -7.55 8.67 -1.59
C LEU A 40 -6.83 9.48 -0.51
N GLU A 41 -6.83 10.81 -0.60
CA GLU A 41 -6.11 11.66 0.35
C GLU A 41 -6.60 11.48 1.80
N ASP A 42 -7.90 11.41 2.02
CA ASP A 42 -8.50 11.17 3.33
C ASP A 42 -8.10 9.79 3.89
N ALA A 43 -8.17 8.74 3.06
CA ALA A 43 -7.76 7.38 3.46
C ALA A 43 -6.26 7.29 3.76
N LEU A 44 -5.43 7.97 2.97
CA LEU A 44 -3.99 8.04 3.19
C LEU A 44 -3.67 8.82 4.47
N GLN A 45 -4.37 9.92 4.72
CA GLN A 45 -4.22 10.70 5.94
C GLN A 45 -4.58 9.85 7.16
N ASP A 46 -5.74 9.18 7.16
CA ASP A 46 -6.14 8.30 8.27
C ASP A 46 -5.17 7.11 8.47
N PHE A 47 -4.74 6.47 7.37
CA PHE A 47 -3.76 5.37 7.43
C PHE A 47 -2.42 5.82 8.05
N CYS A 48 -1.99 7.05 7.71
CA CYS A 48 -0.71 7.59 8.17
C CYS A 48 -0.80 8.30 9.53
N GLU A 49 -1.94 8.88 9.91
CA GLU A 49 -2.16 9.50 11.23
C GLU A 49 -2.24 8.44 12.32
N GLY A 50 -2.69 7.23 11.98
CA GLY A 50 -2.62 6.06 12.85
C GLY A 50 -1.27 5.33 12.84
N SER A 51 -0.28 5.74 12.04
CA SER A 51 0.80 4.85 11.62
C SER A 51 1.81 4.51 12.71
N ARG A 52 1.56 3.33 13.26
CA ARG A 52 2.37 2.53 14.17
C ARG A 52 3.66 2.09 13.51
N THR A 53 4.60 1.66 14.33
CA THR A 53 5.86 1.07 13.85
C THR A 53 5.58 -0.18 13.02
N LEU A 54 6.08 -0.23 11.78
CA LEU A 54 6.14 -1.44 10.99
C LEU A 54 7.20 -2.36 11.61
N ILE A 55 6.75 -3.33 12.40
CA ILE A 55 7.61 -4.22 13.16
C ILE A 55 8.38 -5.13 12.21
N GLY A 56 9.70 -5.18 12.33
CA GLY A 56 10.53 -6.09 11.54
C GLY A 56 10.16 -7.54 11.87
N PRO A 57 9.90 -8.43 10.89
CA PRO A 57 9.66 -9.84 11.15
C PRO A 57 10.84 -10.48 11.88
N ARG A 58 10.70 -10.68 13.19
CA ARG A 58 11.64 -11.46 14.01
C ARG A 58 11.46 -12.97 13.78
N ASN A 59 10.28 -13.38 13.28
CA ASN A 59 9.87 -14.74 12.88
C ASN A 59 9.19 -14.70 11.48
N LYS A 60 8.81 -15.86 10.92
CA LYS A 60 8.20 -15.98 9.57
C LYS A 60 6.84 -15.28 9.40
N ASP A 61 6.23 -14.85 10.49
CA ASP A 61 4.93 -14.17 10.48
C ASP A 61 5.17 -12.71 10.15
N ALA A 62 5.12 -12.40 8.85
CA ALA A 62 5.35 -11.06 8.33
C ALA A 62 4.36 -10.07 8.98
N ALA A 63 4.88 -8.97 9.50
CA ALA A 63 4.09 -7.86 10.00
C ALA A 63 3.77 -6.92 8.83
N ASN A 64 2.51 -6.92 8.40
CA ASN A 64 1.95 -5.88 7.53
C ASN A 64 0.95 -5.02 8.33
N VAL A 65 0.85 -3.76 7.95
CA VAL A 65 -0.25 -2.90 8.36
C VAL A 65 -1.13 -2.72 7.14
N ALA A 66 -2.42 -3.01 7.28
CA ALA A 66 -3.37 -2.84 6.20
C ALA A 66 -4.73 -2.37 6.70
N LYS A 67 -5.43 -1.58 5.89
CA LYS A 67 -6.75 -1.08 6.20
C LYS A 67 -7.61 -1.00 4.95
N HIS A 68 -8.91 -1.18 5.14
CA HIS A 68 -9.93 -1.03 4.11
C HIS A 68 -10.81 0.19 4.41
N TYR A 69 -11.04 1.02 3.40
CA TYR A 69 -11.93 2.18 3.47
C TYR A 69 -13.09 1.99 2.49
N LYS A 70 -14.32 1.90 2.99
CA LYS A 70 -15.48 1.65 2.11
C LYS A 70 -15.69 2.83 1.15
N ILE A 71 -15.84 2.53 -0.14
CA ILE A 71 -16.17 3.49 -1.21
C ILE A 71 -17.60 3.27 -1.74
N GLY A 72 -18.16 2.09 -1.53
CA GLY A 72 -19.53 1.74 -1.86
C GLY A 72 -19.97 0.47 -1.11
N ASP A 73 -21.05 -0.15 -1.59
CA ASP A 73 -21.60 -1.35 -0.96
C ASP A 73 -20.71 -2.58 -1.16
N THR A 74 -19.98 -2.63 -2.28
CA THR A 74 -19.15 -3.80 -2.66
C THR A 74 -17.70 -3.43 -2.96
N SER A 75 -17.33 -2.17 -2.77
CA SER A 75 -16.00 -1.63 -3.10
C SER A 75 -15.37 -0.95 -1.89
N ALA A 76 -14.06 -1.15 -1.71
CA ALA A 76 -13.25 -0.47 -0.72
C ALA A 76 -11.89 -0.09 -1.28
N LEU A 77 -11.26 0.94 -0.73
CA LEU A 77 -9.87 1.27 -0.94
C LEU A 77 -9.05 0.45 0.06
N PHE A 78 -8.20 -0.41 -0.45
CA PHE A 78 -7.19 -1.11 0.33
C PHE A 78 -5.93 -0.26 0.37
N THR A 79 -5.38 -0.05 1.55
CA THR A 79 -4.06 0.57 1.74
C THR A 79 -3.23 -0.30 2.67
N SER A 80 -1.98 -0.57 2.28
CA SER A 80 -1.07 -1.36 3.11
C SER A 80 0.39 -0.94 2.99
N ALA A 81 1.12 -1.25 4.06
CA ALA A 81 2.56 -1.22 4.13
C ALA A 81 3.04 -2.56 4.69
N SER A 82 3.93 -3.23 3.97
CA SER A 82 4.45 -4.54 4.37
C SER A 82 5.94 -4.63 4.15
N TRP A 83 6.63 -5.33 5.04
CA TRP A 83 8.00 -5.72 4.75
C TRP A 83 8.00 -6.67 3.55
N THR A 84 8.84 -6.37 2.57
CA THR A 84 9.09 -7.26 1.44
C THR A 84 10.49 -7.82 1.50
N TYR A 85 10.61 -9.08 1.08
CA TYR A 85 11.86 -9.79 0.95
C TYR A 85 11.93 -10.30 -0.48
N ASP A 86 12.73 -9.62 -1.29
CA ASP A 86 13.02 -10.03 -2.65
C ASP A 86 14.52 -9.94 -2.87
N GLN A 87 15.18 -11.10 -2.86
CA GLN A 87 16.63 -11.15 -3.04
C GLN A 87 17.04 -10.71 -4.44
N ASP A 88 16.17 -10.85 -5.44
CA ASP A 88 16.50 -10.53 -6.83
C ASP A 88 16.57 -9.01 -7.06
N SER A 89 15.75 -8.23 -6.33
CA SER A 89 15.82 -6.76 -6.33
C SER A 89 16.81 -6.17 -5.31
N GLY A 90 17.51 -7.02 -4.54
CA GLY A 90 18.42 -6.59 -3.48
C GLY A 90 17.73 -6.21 -2.17
N CYS A 91 16.44 -6.52 -2.03
CA CYS A 91 15.69 -6.35 -0.79
C CYS A 91 16.08 -7.41 0.25
N GLY A 92 16.97 -7.01 1.15
CA GLY A 92 17.41 -7.82 2.29
C GLY A 92 16.31 -8.05 3.32
N ARG A 93 16.57 -8.99 4.25
CA ARG A 93 15.66 -9.22 5.38
C ARG A 93 15.54 -7.96 6.23
N PRO A 94 14.35 -7.63 6.75
CA PRO A 94 14.18 -6.55 7.69
C PRO A 94 15.09 -6.72 8.91
N THR A 95 15.81 -5.67 9.29
CA THR A 95 16.78 -5.70 10.40
C THR A 95 16.35 -4.86 11.60
N ALA A 96 15.34 -4.00 11.44
CA ALA A 96 14.82 -3.14 12.47
C ALA A 96 13.34 -2.83 12.23
N ASP A 97 12.67 -2.30 13.25
CA ASP A 97 11.32 -1.76 13.10
C ASP A 97 11.40 -0.37 12.46
N ILE A 98 10.46 -0.01 11.58
CA ILE A 98 10.41 1.32 10.94
C ILE A 98 9.23 2.10 11.47
N ASN A 99 9.47 3.32 11.93
CA ASN A 99 8.38 4.27 12.17
C ASN A 99 7.85 4.76 10.81
N MET A 100 6.58 4.50 10.56
CA MET A 100 5.93 4.83 9.30
C MET A 100 5.58 6.33 9.19
N GLY A 101 5.44 7.09 10.27
CA GLY A 101 5.04 8.52 10.32
C GLY A 101 5.07 9.33 9.02
N GLU A 102 6.08 10.19 8.83
CA GLU A 102 6.19 11.02 7.61
C GLU A 102 6.60 10.22 6.36
N ASN A 103 7.17 9.03 6.55
CA ASN A 103 7.52 8.11 5.46
C ASN A 103 6.27 7.62 4.73
N CYS A 104 5.18 7.34 5.46
CA CYS A 104 3.89 6.88 4.98
C CYS A 104 3.24 7.93 4.08
N LYS A 105 3.20 9.19 4.53
CA LYS A 105 2.64 10.29 3.75
C LYS A 105 3.44 10.52 2.47
N THR A 106 4.76 10.49 2.57
CA THR A 106 5.64 10.66 1.41
C THR A 106 5.50 9.51 0.43
N ALA A 107 5.38 8.29 0.93
CA ALA A 107 5.28 7.08 0.14
C ALA A 107 3.96 7.01 -0.62
N LEU A 108 2.85 7.17 0.09
CA LEU A 108 1.53 7.01 -0.49
C LEU A 108 1.14 8.18 -1.39
N ARG A 109 1.72 9.37 -1.19
CA ARG A 109 1.61 10.48 -2.16
C ARG A 109 2.17 10.11 -3.53
N ARG A 110 3.20 9.25 -3.60
CA ARG A 110 3.70 8.75 -4.89
C ARG A 110 2.68 7.85 -5.59
N LEU A 111 1.69 7.31 -4.89
CA LEU A 111 0.61 6.53 -5.50
C LEU A 111 -0.57 7.43 -5.98
N LYS A 112 -0.47 8.76 -5.81
CA LYS A 112 -1.48 9.75 -6.22
C LYS A 112 -1.06 10.51 -7.48
N CYS A 113 -1.59 10.11 -8.65
CA CYS A 113 -1.42 10.89 -9.89
C CYS A 113 -2.36 12.10 -9.90
N HIS A 114 -1.80 13.32 -9.92
CA HIS A 114 -2.55 14.58 -9.79
C HIS A 114 -3.41 14.97 -11.00
N ASN A 115 -3.21 14.34 -12.17
CA ASN A 115 -3.88 14.73 -13.43
C ASN A 115 -4.95 13.72 -13.88
N MET A 116 -5.46 12.88 -12.99
CA MET A 116 -6.49 11.91 -13.34
C MET A 116 -7.81 12.22 -12.62
N ASP A 117 -8.92 12.18 -13.36
CA ASP A 117 -10.29 12.29 -12.79
C ASP A 117 -10.59 11.17 -11.78
N TYR A 118 -9.93 10.02 -11.97
CA TYR A 118 -10.05 8.82 -11.16
C TYR A 118 -8.67 8.24 -10.87
N ASN A 119 -8.47 7.73 -9.66
CA ASN A 119 -7.22 7.07 -9.29
C ASN A 119 -7.49 5.58 -9.00
N TYR A 120 -6.58 4.72 -9.43
CA TYR A 120 -6.66 3.25 -9.27
C TYR A 120 -5.56 2.68 -8.38
N GLY A 121 -4.81 3.57 -7.73
CA GLY A 121 -3.74 3.27 -6.80
C GLY A 121 -2.48 2.79 -7.51
N GLY A 122 -1.72 1.93 -6.85
CA GLY A 122 -0.48 1.38 -7.36
C GLY A 122 0.27 0.58 -6.29
N ASN A 123 1.36 -0.02 -6.71
CA ASN A 123 2.30 -0.73 -5.85
C ASN A 123 3.72 -0.24 -6.16
N TYR A 124 4.57 -0.12 -5.14
CA TYR A 124 6.02 -0.04 -5.34
C TYR A 124 6.80 -0.46 -4.09
N ASN A 125 8.07 -0.80 -4.27
CA ASN A 125 8.98 -1.12 -3.15
C ASN A 125 9.92 0.06 -2.86
N GLN A 126 9.99 0.46 -1.59
CA GLN A 126 10.89 1.49 -1.09
C GLN A 126 12.02 0.88 -0.27
N PHE A 127 13.25 1.29 -0.57
CA PHE A 127 14.44 0.84 0.12
C PHE A 127 14.74 1.72 1.34
N PHE A 128 14.88 1.07 2.48
CA PHE A 128 15.39 1.65 3.72
C PHE A 128 16.67 0.92 4.14
N GLU A 129 17.47 1.54 5.00
CA GLU A 129 18.63 0.86 5.61
C GLU A 129 18.21 -0.41 6.38
N ALA A 130 17.00 -0.40 6.94
CA ALA A 130 16.45 -1.50 7.68
C ALA A 130 15.83 -2.62 6.82
N GLY A 131 15.76 -2.47 5.49
CA GLY A 131 15.12 -3.42 4.57
C GLY A 131 14.18 -2.73 3.58
N CYS A 132 13.33 -3.49 2.90
CA CYS A 132 12.38 -2.95 1.93
C CYS A 132 10.94 -2.97 2.42
N VAL A 133 10.21 -1.89 2.16
CA VAL A 133 8.77 -1.80 2.41
C VAL A 133 8.04 -1.74 1.08
N SER A 134 7.07 -2.64 0.90
CA SER A 134 6.10 -2.56 -0.19
C SER A 134 4.95 -1.66 0.25
N TRP A 135 4.64 -0.66 -0.57
CA TRP A 135 3.52 0.24 -0.40
C TRP A 135 2.48 -0.08 -1.45
N ILE A 136 1.25 -0.32 -1.00
CA ILE A 136 0.15 -0.70 -1.89
C ILE A 136 -1.07 0.14 -1.53
N THR A 137 -1.68 0.76 -2.54
CA THR A 137 -3.03 1.32 -2.43
C THR A 137 -3.82 0.95 -3.68
N GLY A 138 -5.12 0.74 -3.57
CA GLY A 138 -5.95 0.46 -4.74
C GLY A 138 -7.35 -0.05 -4.40
N PRO A 139 -8.26 -0.08 -5.37
CA PRO A 139 -9.61 -0.54 -5.14
C PRO A 139 -9.62 -2.07 -4.99
N VAL A 140 -10.43 -2.56 -4.06
CA VAL A 140 -10.75 -3.98 -3.86
C VAL A 140 -12.27 -4.17 -3.87
N TRP A 141 -12.71 -5.35 -4.26
CA TRP A 141 -14.12 -5.70 -4.40
C TRP A 141 -14.47 -6.91 -3.53
N SER A 142 -15.65 -6.88 -2.91
CA SER A 142 -16.19 -8.01 -2.15
C SER A 142 -17.63 -8.30 -2.55
N SER A 143 -17.94 -9.57 -2.85
CA SER A 143 -19.27 -10.00 -3.30
C SER A 143 -20.36 -9.83 -2.26
N ASP A 144 -20.01 -9.82 -0.97
CA ASP A 144 -20.94 -9.69 0.16
C ASP A 144 -20.78 -8.34 0.89
N GLY A 145 -19.91 -7.45 0.38
CA GLY A 145 -19.60 -6.16 1.01
C GLY A 145 -18.79 -6.26 2.31
N THR A 146 -18.32 -7.47 2.65
CA THR A 146 -17.48 -7.70 3.82
C THR A 146 -16.03 -7.47 3.46
N PHE A 147 -15.38 -6.55 4.19
CA PHE A 147 -13.95 -6.36 4.15
C PHE A 147 -13.41 -6.56 5.55
N PRO A 148 -12.34 -7.36 5.73
CA PRO A 148 -11.69 -7.48 7.03
C PRO A 148 -11.20 -6.10 7.49
N GLY A 149 -11.21 -5.88 8.81
CA GLY A 149 -10.84 -4.59 9.42
C GLY A 149 -9.35 -4.24 9.29
N GLU A 150 -8.86 -3.43 10.22
CA GLU A 150 -7.43 -3.10 10.30
C GLU A 150 -6.62 -4.36 10.64
N PHE A 151 -5.66 -4.72 9.79
CA PHE A 151 -4.68 -5.76 10.09
C PHE A 151 -3.48 -5.11 10.76
N LEU A 152 -3.23 -5.51 12.01
CA LEU A 152 -2.14 -5.01 12.82
C LEU A 152 -1.20 -6.15 13.19
N PRO A 153 0.12 -5.90 13.24
CA PRO A 153 1.06 -6.89 13.71
C PRO A 153 0.76 -7.28 15.16
N GLY A 154 0.60 -8.58 15.39
CA GLY A 154 0.43 -9.16 16.73
C GLY A 154 -0.98 -9.56 17.14
N MET A 155 -2.00 -9.43 16.27
CA MET A 155 -3.28 -10.11 16.47
C MET A 155 -3.23 -11.48 15.78
N ASN A 156 -2.60 -12.44 16.44
CA ASN A 156 -3.01 -13.82 16.26
C ASN A 156 -4.40 -13.92 16.88
N ASP A 157 -5.41 -14.16 16.06
CA ASP A 157 -6.61 -14.83 16.56
C ASP A 157 -6.16 -16.19 17.08
N GLU A 158 -6.11 -16.33 18.42
CA GLU A 158 -6.11 -17.65 19.05
C GLU A 158 -7.44 -18.33 18.68
N PHE A 159 -7.39 -19.29 17.76
CA PHE A 159 -8.40 -20.34 17.59
C PHE A 159 -7.75 -21.71 17.63
#